data_AF-A0A0Q7BYY7-F1
#
_entry.id   AF-A0A0Q7BYY7-F1
#
_cell.length_a   1.000
_cell.length_b   1.000
_cell.length_c   1.000
_cell.angle_alpha   90.00
_cell.angle_beta   90.00
_cell.angle_gamma   90.00
#
_symmetry.space_group_name_H-M   'P 1'
#
loop_
_entity.id
_entity.type
_entity.pdbx_description
1 polymer ?
#
loop_
_entity_poly.entity_id
_entity_poly.type
_entity_poly.pdbx_seq_one_letter_code
_entity_poly.pdbx_strand_id
1 'polypeptide(L)'
;MRPAPRYAAAASALAASLLLGACTGTSEAQRQATASTPPPTDCTAWVGADRNAMMGGYLLPQGQKNSTGTKVCVPVLTTANRAPAGYAGGDYHIGEFTDDKLKARWRACKEDPACFKRIDAQMQRWLPPNKERATRSTGVVDPSGKIDPDGQVDLKQIRRPAFFAKAPYREGIAEADARTYVVEFTAPRDTFERIDLKMTGDIKLRGWYIEGTGVDDGKGKKVRALAIMAPGGGGQLTAIQHPDEASYRIDEKTGKTVPVNFPNATTETMGQRWWRENLYALNQAGFDVLAYDRRGEGLSGGFSDTNTLEQGEDVFRALAALDSGRGLRILTPKGEVLEGEATRRRLLAGMASSEIPLVLGGYSRGSMSTAWAMTRNYVAQCSFDMPEPNCTPPKNLRNIRGAILLSSFASGAGYVGDSPDLADRNLFLGGMAAEHHIVFYPNSSTLASMDRWPAAFFGKGLWDRAETLEGTVAAYNRIRGVKEIVLARGPHSIETWPASDQAYLRERMVVFAKAVIVGGRTIAGARPWKDFKSLVATTPDSWEPSSRPKAP
;
A
#
# COMPACT_ATOMS: atom_id res chain seq x y z
N MET A 1 -34.13 76.58 7.06
CA MET A 1 -33.52 77.25 5.90
C MET A 1 -32.61 76.26 5.17
N ARG A 2 -32.84 76.06 3.86
CA ARG A 2 -31.91 75.44 2.87
C ARG A 2 -30.80 76.48 2.51
N PRO A 3 -29.78 76.20 1.64
CA PRO A 3 -28.92 75.02 1.43
C PRO A 3 -27.40 75.37 1.14
N ALA A 4 -26.49 74.36 1.21
CA ALA A 4 -25.19 74.14 0.48
C ALA A 4 -24.10 75.28 0.49
N PRO A 5 -22.81 75.13 0.00
CA PRO A 5 -22.17 74.06 -0.81
C PRO A 5 -20.65 73.71 -0.56
N ARG A 6 -20.23 72.56 -1.16
CA ARG A 6 -19.00 72.17 -1.93
C ARG A 6 -17.55 72.67 -1.65
N TYR A 7 -16.61 71.78 -2.08
CA TYR A 7 -15.17 71.91 -2.44
C TYR A 7 -14.15 71.72 -1.30
N ALA A 8 -12.94 71.17 -1.46
CA ALA A 8 -12.27 70.30 -2.44
C ALA A 8 -10.87 69.94 -1.87
N ALA A 9 -10.29 68.84 -2.36
CA ALA A 9 -8.86 68.60 -2.61
C ALA A 9 -7.80 68.54 -1.47
N ALA A 10 -7.11 67.40 -1.50
CA ALA A 10 -5.65 67.20 -1.53
C ALA A 10 -4.79 67.24 -0.23
N ALA A 11 -4.31 66.03 0.09
CA ALA A 11 -2.92 65.65 0.37
C ALA A 11 -2.14 66.32 1.52
N SER A 12 -1.68 65.49 2.47
CA SER A 12 -0.25 65.38 2.78
C SER A 12 0.06 64.09 3.55
N ALA A 13 1.16 63.48 3.15
CA ALA A 13 1.68 62.20 3.57
C ALA A 13 2.32 62.25 4.97
N LEU A 14 2.26 61.13 5.69
CA LEU A 14 3.23 60.80 6.73
C LEU A 14 3.58 59.32 6.60
N ALA A 15 4.76 59.11 6.01
CA ALA A 15 5.43 57.83 5.91
C ALA A 15 5.88 57.39 7.30
N ALA A 16 5.38 56.24 7.76
CA ALA A 16 5.95 55.50 8.87
C ALA A 16 6.64 54.25 8.31
N SER A 17 7.96 54.34 8.25
CA SER A 17 8.89 53.28 7.86
C SER A 17 8.88 52.18 8.92
N LEU A 18 8.07 51.13 8.74
CA LEU A 18 8.24 49.86 9.46
C LEU A 18 9.15 48.96 8.64
N LEU A 19 10.42 48.94 9.06
CA LEU A 19 11.46 48.07 8.55
C LEU A 19 11.03 46.60 8.64
N LEU A 20 11.10 45.95 7.48
CA LEU A 20 11.01 44.52 7.24
C LEU A 20 12.04 43.76 8.07
N GLY A 21 11.61 43.19 9.19
CA GLY A 21 12.24 42.01 9.79
C GLY A 21 11.84 40.76 9.01
N ALA A 22 12.23 40.67 7.74
CA ALA A 22 12.08 39.45 6.96
C ALA A 22 13.09 38.42 7.48
N CYS A 23 12.69 37.64 8.48
CA CYS A 23 13.39 36.40 8.80
C CYS A 23 13.39 35.53 7.53
N THR A 24 14.58 35.34 6.97
CA THR A 24 14.89 34.42 5.87
C THR A 24 14.75 32.97 6.32
N GLY A 25 13.55 32.58 6.76
CA GLY A 25 13.19 31.19 6.98
C GLY A 25 12.81 30.57 5.64
N THR A 26 13.49 29.50 5.25
CA THR A 26 13.05 28.67 4.12
C THR A 26 11.63 28.19 4.40
N SER A 27 10.69 28.51 3.50
CA SER A 27 9.29 28.09 3.65
C SER A 27 9.19 26.56 3.73
N GLU A 28 8.15 26.03 4.38
CA GLU A 28 7.91 24.59 4.44
C GLU A 28 7.82 23.98 3.03
N ALA A 29 7.22 24.71 2.09
CA ALA A 29 7.17 24.34 0.67
C ALA A 29 8.56 24.26 0.03
N GLN A 30 9.47 25.21 0.30
CA GLN A 30 10.84 25.15 -0.19
C GLN A 30 11.65 24.00 0.45
N ARG A 31 11.43 23.71 1.75
CA ARG A 31 12.05 22.55 2.41
C ARG A 31 11.56 21.22 1.81
N GLN A 32 10.26 21.09 1.58
CA GLN A 32 9.67 19.92 0.93
C GLN A 32 10.16 19.76 -0.51
N ALA A 33 10.28 20.86 -1.28
CA ALA A 33 10.82 20.83 -2.64
C ALA A 33 12.30 20.36 -2.66
N THR A 34 13.16 20.96 -1.84
CA THR A 34 14.58 20.57 -1.73
C THR A 34 14.74 19.13 -1.22
N ALA A 35 13.84 18.68 -0.34
CA ALA A 35 13.85 17.31 0.16
C ALA A 35 13.35 16.27 -0.88
N SER A 36 12.60 16.70 -1.90
CA SER A 36 11.98 15.83 -2.90
C SER A 36 12.85 15.52 -4.11
N THR A 37 13.79 16.41 -4.47
CA THR A 37 14.63 16.20 -5.65
C THR A 37 15.82 15.32 -5.29
N PRO A 38 15.90 14.08 -5.82
CA PRO A 38 17.06 13.24 -5.57
C PRO A 38 18.31 13.87 -6.21
N PRO A 39 19.44 13.99 -5.48
CA PRO A 39 20.69 14.37 -6.11
C PRO A 39 21.14 13.27 -7.08
N PRO A 40 21.99 13.57 -8.08
CA PRO A 40 22.60 12.56 -8.93
C PRO A 40 23.28 11.47 -8.09
N THR A 41 23.11 10.21 -8.50
CA THR A 41 23.83 9.08 -7.91
C THR A 41 25.33 9.24 -8.13
N ASP A 42 26.16 8.89 -7.13
CA ASP A 42 27.61 9.11 -7.14
C ASP A 42 28.43 7.80 -7.09
N CYS A 43 27.76 6.65 -7.25
CA CYS A 43 28.38 5.33 -7.35
C CYS A 43 27.44 4.32 -8.02
N THR A 44 27.96 3.12 -8.30
CA THR A 44 27.17 1.97 -8.77
C THR A 44 27.47 0.72 -7.95
N ALA A 45 26.46 -0.10 -7.67
CA ALA A 45 26.62 -1.40 -7.01
C ALA A 45 25.67 -2.46 -7.60
N TRP A 46 26.03 -3.72 -7.43
CA TRP A 46 25.21 -4.85 -7.84
C TRP A 46 23.99 -5.00 -6.95
N VAL A 47 22.83 -5.20 -7.55
CA VAL A 47 21.58 -5.57 -6.86
C VAL A 47 21.11 -6.91 -7.40
N GLY A 48 20.95 -7.87 -6.48
CA GLY A 48 20.51 -9.23 -6.78
C GLY A 48 18.99 -9.32 -6.91
N ALA A 49 18.31 -9.71 -5.83
CA ALA A 49 16.87 -9.94 -5.79
C ALA A 49 16.09 -8.78 -6.44
N ASP A 50 15.10 -9.13 -7.26
CA ASP A 50 14.26 -8.25 -8.12
C ASP A 50 14.97 -7.51 -9.27
N ARG A 51 16.30 -7.49 -9.35
CA ARG A 51 17.04 -6.63 -10.30
C ARG A 51 18.03 -7.37 -11.17
N ASN A 52 18.93 -8.15 -10.57
CA ASN A 52 20.07 -8.77 -11.23
C ASN A 52 20.83 -7.78 -12.15
N ALA A 53 21.12 -6.59 -11.63
CA ALA A 53 21.69 -5.49 -12.40
C ALA A 53 22.59 -4.60 -11.54
N MET A 54 23.53 -3.90 -12.20
CA MET A 54 24.22 -2.77 -11.60
C MET A 54 23.26 -1.58 -11.53
N MET A 55 23.18 -0.94 -10.37
CA MET A 55 22.31 0.20 -10.14
C MET A 55 23.08 1.38 -9.57
N GLY A 56 22.65 2.59 -9.95
CA GLY A 56 23.14 3.82 -9.35
C GLY A 56 22.77 3.90 -7.86
N GLY A 57 23.62 4.56 -7.08
CA GLY A 57 23.41 4.71 -5.65
C GLY A 57 24.13 5.91 -5.06
N TYR A 58 24.19 5.93 -3.73
CA TYR A 58 24.88 6.94 -2.96
C TYR A 58 26.00 6.33 -2.12
N LEU A 59 27.18 6.96 -2.13
CA LEU A 59 28.27 6.64 -1.21
C LEU A 59 27.90 7.11 0.20
N LEU A 60 27.66 6.15 1.09
CA LEU A 60 27.30 6.39 2.48
C LEU A 60 28.35 5.79 3.43
N PRO A 61 28.62 6.40 4.59
CA PRO A 61 29.50 5.81 5.60
C PRO A 61 29.00 4.45 6.07
N GLN A 62 29.93 3.51 6.25
CA GLN A 62 29.65 2.20 6.85
C GLN A 62 29.82 2.24 8.38
N GLY A 63 28.88 1.62 9.12
CA GLY A 63 28.87 1.61 10.59
C GLY A 63 28.08 2.77 11.24
N GLN A 64 28.15 2.89 12.57
CA GLN A 64 27.43 3.94 13.31
C GLN A 64 27.96 5.34 12.97
N LYS A 65 27.07 6.36 13.05
CA LYS A 65 27.41 7.79 12.94
C LYS A 65 28.66 8.08 13.78
N ASN A 66 29.77 8.44 13.13
CA ASN A 66 31.08 8.84 13.67
C ASN A 66 32.24 7.83 13.54
N SER A 67 32.09 6.70 12.83
CA SER A 67 33.29 6.00 12.33
C SER A 67 33.92 6.83 11.20
N THR A 68 35.25 6.90 11.16
CA THR A 68 36.05 7.40 10.02
C THR A 68 35.95 6.48 8.79
N GLY A 69 34.82 5.76 8.66
CA GLY A 69 34.71 4.47 8.02
C GLY A 69 34.67 4.48 6.50
N THR A 70 35.00 3.31 5.95
CA THR A 70 34.79 2.91 4.56
C THR A 70 33.42 3.39 4.07
N LYS A 71 33.38 4.02 2.90
CA LYS A 71 32.12 4.35 2.23
C LYS A 71 31.66 3.17 1.40
N VAL A 72 30.36 2.90 1.43
CA VAL A 72 29.73 1.86 0.64
C VAL A 72 28.72 2.47 -0.32
N CYS A 73 28.65 1.94 -1.53
CA CYS A 73 27.62 2.35 -2.48
C CYS A 73 26.28 1.71 -2.10
N VAL A 74 25.28 2.53 -1.76
CA VAL A 74 23.93 2.09 -1.44
C VAL A 74 23.00 2.38 -2.63
N PRO A 75 22.55 1.34 -3.35
CA PRO A 75 21.69 1.49 -4.53
C PRO A 75 20.34 2.11 -4.23
N VAL A 76 19.82 2.89 -5.17
CA VAL A 76 18.46 3.44 -5.13
C VAL A 76 17.84 3.35 -6.53
N LEU A 77 16.60 2.88 -6.65
CA LEU A 77 15.88 2.94 -7.92
C LEU A 77 15.29 4.33 -8.13
N THR A 78 15.65 4.97 -9.25
CA THR A 78 15.13 6.29 -9.65
C THR A 78 13.96 6.18 -10.62
N THR A 79 13.11 7.21 -10.69
CA THR A 79 11.94 7.20 -11.58
C THR A 79 12.33 7.28 -13.06
N ALA A 80 11.57 6.58 -13.90
CA ALA A 80 11.66 6.69 -15.35
C ALA A 80 11.12 8.04 -15.86
N ASN A 81 10.17 8.65 -15.14
CA ASN A 81 9.38 9.77 -15.65
C ASN A 81 9.88 11.10 -15.07
N ARG A 82 10.98 11.63 -15.58
CA ARG A 82 11.47 12.94 -15.13
C ARG A 82 10.66 14.07 -15.78
N ALA A 83 10.39 15.13 -15.01
CA ALA A 83 9.79 16.33 -15.56
C ALA A 83 10.71 16.90 -16.67
N PRO A 84 10.17 17.23 -17.86
CA PRO A 84 10.94 17.87 -18.92
C PRO A 84 11.53 19.21 -18.46
N ALA A 85 12.69 19.58 -19.02
CA ALA A 85 13.30 20.87 -18.76
C ALA A 85 12.31 22.00 -19.13
N GLY A 86 12.07 22.93 -18.21
CA GLY A 86 11.15 24.04 -18.42
C GLY A 86 9.66 23.68 -18.33
N TYR A 87 9.29 22.50 -17.82
CA TYR A 87 7.89 22.14 -17.60
C TYR A 87 7.18 23.19 -16.74
N ALA A 88 6.17 23.86 -17.30
CA ALA A 88 5.43 24.95 -16.67
C ALA A 88 4.03 24.53 -16.17
N GLY A 89 3.64 23.27 -16.37
CA GLY A 89 2.28 22.76 -16.07
C GLY A 89 1.99 22.50 -14.58
N GLY A 90 2.80 23.03 -13.67
CA GLY A 90 2.70 22.75 -12.23
C GLY A 90 3.38 21.44 -11.86
N ASP A 91 2.72 20.62 -11.04
CA ASP A 91 3.26 19.32 -10.65
C ASP A 91 3.15 18.31 -11.81
N TYR A 92 4.29 17.98 -12.41
CA TYR A 92 4.39 17.05 -13.54
C TYR A 92 3.75 15.69 -13.27
N HIS A 93 4.00 15.10 -12.08
CA HIS A 93 3.51 13.76 -11.77
C HIS A 93 2.00 13.74 -11.49
N ILE A 94 1.43 14.86 -11.04
CA ILE A 94 -0.02 15.03 -10.94
C ILE A 94 -0.63 15.29 -12.32
N GLY A 95 -0.13 16.30 -13.02
CA GLY A 95 -0.71 16.82 -14.25
C GLY A 95 -0.58 15.89 -15.45
N GLU A 96 0.49 15.10 -15.54
CA GLU A 96 0.76 14.23 -16.71
C GLU A 96 0.32 12.78 -16.55
N PHE A 97 -0.16 12.36 -15.37
CA PHE A 97 -0.52 10.96 -15.08
C PHE A 97 -1.96 10.80 -14.61
N THR A 98 -2.84 11.69 -15.06
CA THR A 98 -4.29 11.58 -14.87
C THR A 98 -4.86 10.39 -15.65
N ASP A 99 -6.04 9.92 -15.25
CA ASP A 99 -6.75 8.85 -15.97
C ASP A 99 -6.89 9.16 -17.47
N ASP A 100 -7.39 10.36 -17.79
CA ASP A 100 -7.60 10.81 -19.17
C ASP A 100 -6.32 10.82 -19.99
N LYS A 101 -5.19 11.26 -19.41
CA LYS A 101 -3.91 11.28 -20.12
C LYS A 101 -3.34 9.89 -20.33
N LEU A 102 -3.50 8.98 -19.37
CA LEU A 102 -3.11 7.58 -19.55
C LEU A 102 -3.95 6.92 -20.65
N LYS A 103 -5.27 7.10 -20.63
CA LYS A 103 -6.18 6.61 -21.68
C LYS A 103 -5.90 7.27 -23.05
N ALA A 104 -5.53 8.55 -23.07
CA ALA A 104 -5.13 9.24 -24.31
C ALA A 104 -3.83 8.69 -24.91
N ARG A 105 -2.82 8.41 -24.07
CA ARG A 105 -1.57 7.76 -24.51
C ARG A 105 -1.84 6.38 -25.11
N TRP A 106 -2.72 5.60 -24.49
CA TRP A 106 -3.15 4.32 -25.04
C TRP A 106 -3.85 4.48 -26.39
N ARG A 107 -4.81 5.41 -26.53
CA ARG A 107 -5.47 5.69 -27.82
C ARG A 107 -4.47 6.05 -28.91
N ALA A 108 -3.47 6.87 -28.61
CA ALA A 108 -2.40 7.17 -29.57
C ALA A 108 -1.55 5.94 -29.93
N CYS A 109 -1.24 5.08 -28.97
CA CYS A 109 -0.52 3.82 -29.20
C CYS A 109 -1.28 2.85 -30.11
N LYS A 110 -2.62 2.84 -30.06
CA LYS A 110 -3.45 1.98 -30.95
C LYS A 110 -3.29 2.31 -32.42
N GLU A 111 -3.00 3.56 -32.76
CA GLU A 111 -2.80 4.01 -34.15
C GLU A 111 -1.43 3.56 -34.71
N ASP A 112 -0.50 3.11 -33.86
CA ASP A 112 0.78 2.52 -34.25
C ASP A 112 0.72 0.98 -34.11
N PRO A 113 0.74 0.20 -35.21
CA PRO A 113 0.69 -1.25 -35.16
C PRO A 113 1.77 -1.91 -34.28
N ALA A 114 2.97 -1.32 -34.22
CA ALA A 114 4.07 -1.86 -33.41
C ALA A 114 3.85 -1.59 -31.93
N CYS A 115 3.36 -0.40 -31.59
CA CYS A 115 2.98 -0.05 -30.22
C CYS A 115 1.80 -0.91 -29.75
N PHE A 116 0.71 -0.94 -30.53
CA PHE A 116 -0.49 -1.72 -30.22
C PHE A 116 -0.14 -3.19 -29.95
N LYS A 117 0.57 -3.86 -30.88
CA LYS A 117 0.95 -5.26 -30.72
C LYS A 117 1.76 -5.52 -29.45
N ARG A 118 2.69 -4.62 -29.09
CA ARG A 118 3.55 -4.77 -27.90
C ARG A 118 2.75 -4.63 -26.61
N ILE A 119 1.85 -3.66 -26.55
CA ILE A 119 1.07 -3.36 -25.34
C ILE A 119 -0.10 -4.32 -25.19
N ASP A 120 -0.82 -4.65 -26.26
CA ASP A 120 -1.90 -5.63 -26.23
C ASP A 120 -1.40 -7.00 -25.77
N ALA A 121 -0.26 -7.48 -26.28
CA ALA A 121 0.35 -8.72 -25.80
C ALA A 121 0.64 -8.69 -24.28
N GLN A 122 0.99 -7.52 -23.73
CA GLN A 122 1.12 -7.36 -22.28
C GLN A 122 -0.25 -7.39 -21.60
N MET A 123 -1.26 -6.66 -22.09
CA MET A 123 -2.60 -6.67 -21.51
C MET A 123 -3.21 -8.06 -21.48
N GLN A 124 -3.18 -8.80 -22.60
CA GLN A 124 -3.71 -10.16 -22.70
C GLN A 124 -3.07 -11.12 -21.68
N ARG A 125 -1.79 -10.95 -21.34
CA ARG A 125 -1.11 -11.75 -20.31
C ARG A 125 -1.62 -11.47 -18.89
N TRP A 126 -2.13 -10.26 -18.63
CA TRP A 126 -2.57 -9.81 -17.31
C TRP A 126 -4.09 -9.77 -17.15
N LEU A 127 -4.84 -9.99 -18.23
CA LEU A 127 -6.29 -10.08 -18.19
C LEU A 127 -6.75 -11.26 -17.32
N PRO A 128 -7.78 -11.07 -16.48
CA PRO A 128 -8.39 -12.15 -15.73
C PRO A 128 -8.91 -13.29 -16.65
N PRO A 129 -8.85 -14.57 -16.24
CA PRO A 129 -8.28 -15.05 -14.98
C PRO A 129 -6.76 -15.09 -15.16
N ASN A 130 -6.09 -14.13 -14.53
CA ASN A 130 -4.66 -13.97 -14.67
C ASN A 130 -3.95 -14.92 -13.70
N LYS A 131 -2.63 -14.74 -13.57
CA LYS A 131 -1.78 -15.63 -12.80
C LYS A 131 -2.33 -15.87 -11.40
N GLU A 132 -2.80 -14.85 -10.69
CA GLU A 132 -3.08 -14.98 -9.26
C GLU A 132 -4.38 -15.73 -8.96
N ARG A 133 -5.43 -15.54 -9.78
CA ARG A 133 -6.61 -16.42 -9.75
C ARG A 133 -6.24 -17.85 -10.14
N ALA A 134 -5.33 -18.02 -11.10
CA ALA A 134 -4.86 -19.33 -11.55
C ALA A 134 -3.88 -20.00 -10.56
N THR A 135 -3.26 -19.26 -9.64
CA THR A 135 -2.26 -19.76 -8.68
C THR A 135 -2.78 -19.76 -7.23
N ARG A 136 -4.09 -19.87 -7.04
CA ARG A 136 -4.66 -20.19 -5.71
C ARG A 136 -4.04 -21.50 -5.22
N SER A 137 -3.33 -21.42 -4.10
CA SER A 137 -2.40 -22.46 -3.66
C SER A 137 -2.66 -22.91 -2.22
N THR A 138 -3.53 -22.23 -1.47
CA THR A 138 -4.04 -22.76 -0.21
C THR A 138 -4.64 -24.15 -0.44
N GLY A 139 -4.13 -25.15 0.27
CA GLY A 139 -4.59 -26.53 0.13
C GLY A 139 -3.67 -27.42 -0.72
N VAL A 140 -2.61 -26.88 -1.34
CA VAL A 140 -1.72 -27.65 -2.21
C VAL A 140 -0.72 -28.49 -1.41
N VAL A 141 -0.19 -27.96 -0.31
CA VAL A 141 0.78 -28.68 0.55
C VAL A 141 0.05 -29.50 1.61
N ASP A 142 -0.99 -28.93 2.23
CA ASP A 142 -1.88 -29.61 3.19
C ASP A 142 -3.32 -29.35 2.76
N PRO A 143 -4.16 -30.36 2.50
CA PRO A 143 -5.52 -30.15 2.00
C PRO A 143 -6.45 -29.44 2.99
N SER A 144 -6.10 -29.37 4.28
CA SER A 144 -6.85 -28.57 5.27
C SER A 144 -6.90 -27.13 4.80
N GLY A 145 -8.05 -26.45 4.81
CA GLY A 145 -8.15 -25.08 4.29
C GLY A 145 -8.46 -24.96 2.81
N LYS A 146 -8.36 -26.05 2.04
CA LYS A 146 -8.74 -26.04 0.62
C LYS A 146 -10.25 -25.87 0.51
N ILE A 147 -10.67 -24.85 -0.22
CA ILE A 147 -12.08 -24.55 -0.50
C ILE A 147 -12.26 -24.22 -1.98
N ASP A 148 -13.50 -24.29 -2.47
CA ASP A 148 -13.87 -23.62 -3.71
C ASP A 148 -14.29 -22.17 -3.38
N PRO A 149 -13.47 -21.16 -3.68
CA PRO A 149 -13.76 -19.77 -3.33
C PRO A 149 -14.93 -19.18 -4.11
N ASP A 150 -15.29 -19.73 -5.27
CA ASP A 150 -16.44 -19.28 -6.07
C ASP A 150 -17.74 -20.04 -5.69
N GLY A 151 -17.63 -21.11 -4.89
CA GLY A 151 -18.73 -21.95 -4.45
C GLY A 151 -19.32 -21.61 -3.08
N GLN A 152 -20.21 -22.49 -2.60
CA GLN A 152 -20.75 -22.44 -1.25
C GLN A 152 -19.73 -23.01 -0.26
N VAL A 153 -19.26 -22.17 0.65
CA VAL A 153 -18.17 -22.51 1.58
C VAL A 153 -18.72 -22.67 3.00
N ASP A 154 -18.39 -23.79 3.62
CA ASP A 154 -18.46 -23.94 5.07
C ASP A 154 -17.26 -23.22 5.69
N LEU A 155 -17.52 -22.17 6.47
CA LEU A 155 -16.48 -21.35 7.10
C LEU A 155 -15.58 -22.16 8.05
N LYS A 156 -16.03 -23.33 8.53
CA LYS A 156 -15.22 -24.24 9.35
C LYS A 156 -14.07 -24.89 8.59
N GLN A 157 -14.14 -24.93 7.26
CA GLN A 157 -13.06 -25.49 6.43
C GLN A 157 -11.87 -24.55 6.31
N ILE A 158 -12.06 -23.24 6.55
CA ILE A 158 -11.00 -22.24 6.43
C ILE A 158 -10.03 -22.38 7.60
N ARG A 159 -8.73 -22.51 7.31
CA ARG A 159 -7.69 -22.55 8.34
C ARG A 159 -7.83 -21.33 9.25
N ARG A 160 -7.82 -21.57 10.56
CA ARG A 160 -7.74 -20.54 11.60
C ARG A 160 -6.30 -20.35 12.06
N PRO A 161 -5.97 -19.27 12.79
CA PRO A 161 -4.61 -19.06 13.30
C PRO A 161 -3.99 -20.25 14.02
N ALA A 162 -4.77 -21.04 14.78
CA ALA A 162 -4.26 -22.23 15.48
C ALA A 162 -3.58 -23.26 14.56
N PHE A 163 -3.94 -23.30 13.28
CA PHE A 163 -3.27 -24.17 12.31
C PHE A 163 -1.75 -23.90 12.26
N PHE A 164 -1.34 -22.65 12.39
CA PHE A 164 0.05 -22.22 12.27
C PHE A 164 0.88 -22.41 13.55
N ALA A 165 0.29 -22.91 14.65
CA ALA A 165 1.04 -23.35 15.83
C ALA A 165 1.82 -24.65 15.57
N LYS A 166 1.38 -25.45 14.60
CA LYS A 166 1.97 -26.75 14.27
C LYS A 166 3.45 -26.60 13.89
N ALA A 167 4.25 -27.61 14.21
CA ALA A 167 5.57 -27.73 13.61
C ALA A 167 5.42 -28.01 12.10
N PRO A 168 6.29 -27.44 11.24
CA PRO A 168 7.45 -26.59 11.57
C PRO A 168 7.12 -25.09 11.68
N TYR A 169 5.89 -24.66 11.37
CA TYR A 169 5.50 -23.25 11.21
C TYR A 169 5.72 -22.38 12.45
N ARG A 170 5.20 -22.82 13.61
CA ARG A 170 5.35 -22.14 14.93
C ARG A 170 5.12 -20.62 14.87
N GLU A 171 4.10 -20.17 14.15
CA GLU A 171 3.84 -18.74 13.98
C GLU A 171 3.09 -18.15 15.17
N GLY A 172 3.54 -16.97 15.65
CA GLY A 172 2.94 -16.30 16.82
C GLY A 172 1.47 -15.92 16.65
N ILE A 173 0.98 -15.76 15.41
CA ILE A 173 -0.44 -15.47 15.11
C ILE A 173 -1.39 -16.51 15.74
N ALA A 174 -0.93 -17.75 15.96
CA ALA A 174 -1.73 -18.80 16.56
C ALA A 174 -2.22 -18.49 17.98
N GLU A 175 -1.50 -17.65 18.73
CA GLU A 175 -1.91 -17.16 20.06
C GLU A 175 -3.17 -16.29 20.01
N ALA A 176 -3.59 -15.84 18.82
CA ALA A 176 -4.82 -15.08 18.61
C ALA A 176 -6.05 -15.93 18.26
N ASP A 177 -5.91 -17.26 18.14
CA ASP A 177 -7.00 -18.12 17.63
C ASP A 177 -8.28 -18.05 18.46
N ALA A 178 -8.16 -18.07 19.80
CA ALA A 178 -9.29 -18.07 20.73
C ALA A 178 -10.16 -16.79 20.66
N ARG A 179 -9.68 -15.75 19.98
CA ARG A 179 -10.37 -14.47 19.75
C ARG A 179 -10.52 -14.14 18.26
N THR A 180 -10.32 -15.12 17.39
CA THR A 180 -10.45 -14.97 15.93
C THR A 180 -11.80 -15.46 15.45
N TYR A 181 -12.40 -14.69 14.56
CA TYR A 181 -13.59 -15.03 13.79
C TYR A 181 -13.16 -15.26 12.34
N VAL A 182 -13.72 -16.26 11.67
CA VAL A 182 -13.65 -16.34 10.21
C VAL A 182 -14.81 -15.52 9.67
N VAL A 183 -14.54 -14.61 8.74
CA VAL A 183 -15.55 -13.68 8.19
C VAL A 183 -15.74 -13.93 6.70
N GLU A 184 -16.97 -13.78 6.24
CA GLU A 184 -17.35 -13.78 4.83
C GLU A 184 -18.27 -12.59 4.56
N PHE A 185 -17.85 -11.71 3.66
CA PHE A 185 -18.60 -10.56 3.18
C PHE A 185 -19.14 -10.82 1.78
N THR A 186 -20.35 -10.35 1.50
CA THR A 186 -20.92 -10.34 0.16
C THR A 186 -20.55 -9.04 -0.53
N ALA A 187 -20.02 -9.13 -1.75
CA ALA A 187 -19.67 -7.99 -2.57
C ALA A 187 -20.17 -8.20 -4.01
N PRO A 188 -20.49 -7.12 -4.75
CA PRO A 188 -20.82 -7.26 -6.16
C PRO A 188 -19.58 -7.67 -6.96
N ARG A 189 -19.83 -8.28 -8.11
CA ARG A 189 -18.81 -8.42 -9.17
C ARG A 189 -18.25 -7.07 -9.58
N ASP A 190 -16.97 -7.04 -9.93
CA ASP A 190 -16.31 -5.82 -10.38
C ASP A 190 -16.77 -5.39 -11.77
N THR A 191 -16.28 -4.25 -12.22
CA THR A 191 -16.71 -3.66 -13.49
C THR A 191 -16.34 -4.53 -14.69
N PHE A 192 -15.14 -5.11 -14.74
CA PHE A 192 -14.74 -6.04 -15.82
C PHE A 192 -15.65 -7.27 -15.89
N GLU A 193 -15.91 -7.89 -14.75
CA GLU A 193 -16.79 -9.06 -14.68
C GLU A 193 -18.20 -8.75 -15.18
N ARG A 194 -18.76 -7.59 -14.79
CA ARG A 194 -20.13 -7.21 -15.18
C ARG A 194 -20.23 -6.72 -16.62
N ILE A 195 -19.30 -5.85 -17.05
CA ILE A 195 -19.38 -5.16 -18.34
C ILE A 195 -18.80 -6.03 -19.44
N ASP A 196 -17.59 -6.55 -19.28
CA ASP A 196 -16.87 -7.25 -20.35
C ASP A 196 -17.28 -8.72 -20.40
N LEU A 197 -17.38 -9.37 -19.24
CA LEU A 197 -17.70 -10.81 -19.16
C LEU A 197 -19.19 -11.12 -18.98
N LYS A 198 -20.03 -10.09 -18.77
CA LYS A 198 -21.49 -10.21 -18.56
C LYS A 198 -21.85 -11.16 -17.41
N MET A 199 -20.97 -11.30 -16.42
CA MET A 199 -21.21 -12.14 -15.26
C MET A 199 -22.22 -11.47 -14.32
N THR A 200 -23.09 -12.29 -13.72
CA THR A 200 -24.17 -11.85 -12.82
C THR A 200 -23.97 -12.39 -11.40
N GLY A 201 -24.74 -11.84 -10.45
CA GLY A 201 -24.69 -12.23 -9.04
C GLY A 201 -23.55 -11.58 -8.25
N ASP A 202 -23.35 -12.10 -7.05
CA ASP A 202 -22.37 -11.60 -6.08
C ASP A 202 -21.18 -12.54 -5.93
N ILE A 203 -20.11 -12.02 -5.31
CA ILE A 203 -18.94 -12.76 -4.87
C ILE A 203 -18.85 -12.74 -3.34
N LYS A 204 -17.97 -13.58 -2.80
CA LYS A 204 -17.69 -13.66 -1.36
C LYS A 204 -16.24 -13.29 -1.07
N LEU A 205 -16.02 -12.36 -0.15
CA LEU A 205 -14.70 -11.96 0.33
C LEU A 205 -14.47 -12.57 1.71
N ARG A 206 -13.36 -13.27 1.92
CA ARG A 206 -13.17 -14.11 3.10
C ARG A 206 -11.83 -13.87 3.78
N GLY A 207 -11.83 -14.03 5.10
CA GLY A 207 -10.61 -13.94 5.89
C GLY A 207 -10.86 -14.02 7.37
N TRP A 208 -10.07 -13.29 8.14
CA TRP A 208 -10.12 -13.26 9.59
C TRP A 208 -10.46 -11.87 10.12
N TYR A 209 -11.27 -11.87 11.17
CA TYR A 209 -11.36 -10.77 12.11
C TYR A 209 -10.78 -11.24 13.44
N ILE A 210 -9.75 -10.57 13.92
CA ILE A 210 -9.06 -10.89 15.17
C ILE A 210 -9.40 -9.81 16.19
N GLU A 211 -10.11 -10.18 17.25
CA GLU A 211 -10.50 -9.25 18.29
C GLU A 211 -9.30 -8.76 19.10
N GLY A 212 -9.20 -7.45 19.29
CA GLY A 212 -8.17 -6.78 20.07
C GLY A 212 -8.59 -6.55 21.51
N THR A 213 -7.61 -6.27 22.38
CA THR A 213 -7.88 -5.95 23.79
C THR A 213 -8.09 -4.46 24.06
N GLY A 214 -8.08 -3.63 23.01
CA GLY A 214 -8.10 -2.16 23.07
C GLY A 214 -6.69 -1.58 23.11
N VAL A 215 -6.47 -0.50 22.37
CA VAL A 215 -5.20 0.23 22.27
C VAL A 215 -5.03 1.12 23.50
N ASP A 216 -3.91 1.00 24.19
CA ASP A 216 -3.57 1.86 25.32
C ASP A 216 -3.40 3.32 24.87
N ASP A 217 -4.14 4.23 25.52
CA ASP A 217 -4.11 5.67 25.24
C ASP A 217 -2.96 6.42 25.94
N GLY A 218 -2.13 5.71 26.72
CA GLY A 218 -1.04 6.27 27.50
C GLY A 218 -1.51 7.02 28.75
N LYS A 219 -2.81 6.99 29.07
CA LYS A 219 -3.45 7.62 30.23
C LYS A 219 -4.18 6.59 31.10
N GLY A 220 -3.86 5.31 30.92
CA GLY A 220 -4.46 4.20 31.66
C GLY A 220 -5.82 3.76 31.15
N LYS A 221 -6.29 4.26 30.00
CA LYS A 221 -7.51 3.80 29.33
C LYS A 221 -7.18 3.05 28.06
N LYS A 222 -8.11 2.20 27.63
CA LYS A 222 -8.03 1.49 26.35
C LYS A 222 -9.07 2.04 25.39
N VAL A 223 -8.66 2.27 24.15
CA VAL A 223 -9.50 2.72 23.03
C VAL A 223 -9.72 1.54 22.11
N ARG A 224 -10.99 1.20 21.83
CA ARG A 224 -11.30 0.20 20.80
C ARG A 224 -10.94 0.78 19.43
N ALA A 225 -10.20 0.05 18.61
CA ALA A 225 -9.73 0.52 17.31
C ALA A 225 -9.61 -0.64 16.33
N LEU A 226 -9.77 -0.35 15.04
CA LEU A 226 -9.70 -1.35 13.96
C LEU A 226 -8.57 -1.04 12.98
N ALA A 227 -7.72 -2.02 12.72
CA ALA A 227 -6.81 -2.03 11.59
C ALA A 227 -7.38 -2.92 10.48
N ILE A 228 -7.56 -2.36 9.27
CA ILE A 228 -7.95 -3.14 8.09
C ILE A 228 -6.73 -3.27 7.19
N MET A 229 -6.28 -4.51 6.97
CA MET A 229 -5.02 -4.80 6.30
C MET A 229 -5.24 -5.64 5.04
N ALA A 230 -4.88 -5.10 3.87
CA ALA A 230 -5.00 -5.77 2.58
C ALA A 230 -3.66 -6.38 2.12
N PRO A 231 -3.63 -7.67 1.72
CA PRO A 231 -2.40 -8.33 1.31
C PRO A 231 -1.90 -7.84 -0.05
N GLY A 232 -0.63 -8.15 -0.34
CA GLY A 232 0.00 -7.90 -1.63
C GLY A 232 -0.47 -8.84 -2.74
N GLY A 233 0.23 -8.79 -3.88
CA GLY A 233 -0.10 -9.61 -5.02
C GLY A 233 0.12 -11.10 -4.79
N GLY A 234 -0.89 -11.92 -5.05
CA GLY A 234 -0.85 -13.36 -4.80
C GLY A 234 -0.86 -13.70 -3.31
N GLY A 235 -1.20 -12.74 -2.44
CA GLY A 235 -1.29 -12.95 -1.00
C GLY A 235 -2.51 -13.78 -0.66
N GLN A 236 -2.31 -14.82 0.14
CA GLN A 236 -3.33 -15.78 0.55
C GLN A 236 -3.18 -16.00 2.04
N LEU A 237 -4.07 -15.38 2.82
CA LEU A 237 -4.00 -15.26 4.28
C LEU A 237 -3.70 -16.59 4.97
N THR A 238 -4.28 -17.67 4.46
CA THR A 238 -4.19 -19.02 5.01
C THR A 238 -3.18 -19.92 4.32
N ALA A 239 -2.46 -19.45 3.30
CA ALA A 239 -1.45 -20.26 2.63
C ALA A 239 -0.21 -20.49 3.51
N ILE A 240 0.35 -21.69 3.38
CA ILE A 240 1.53 -22.15 4.10
C ILE A 240 2.79 -21.51 3.50
N GLN A 241 3.67 -21.06 4.38
CA GLN A 241 5.07 -20.79 4.08
C GLN A 241 5.94 -21.57 5.06
N HIS A 242 6.79 -22.46 4.54
CA HIS A 242 7.74 -23.17 5.38
C HIS A 242 8.80 -22.18 5.94
N PRO A 243 9.19 -22.26 7.23
CA PRO A 243 10.15 -21.32 7.83
C PRO A 243 11.52 -21.31 7.12
N ASP A 244 11.94 -22.45 6.60
CA ASP A 244 13.25 -22.62 5.95
C ASP A 244 13.22 -22.34 4.43
N GLU A 245 12.08 -21.89 3.90
CA GLU A 245 11.93 -21.59 2.47
C GLU A 245 12.66 -20.31 2.07
N ALA A 246 13.32 -20.33 0.91
CA ALA A 246 13.93 -19.15 0.31
C ALA A 246 13.10 -18.64 -0.88
N SER A 247 12.95 -17.32 -1.01
CA SER A 247 12.24 -16.72 -2.16
C SER A 247 13.00 -16.89 -3.48
N TYR A 248 14.31 -17.07 -3.43
CA TYR A 248 15.18 -17.19 -4.59
C TYR A 248 16.39 -18.06 -4.26
N ARG A 249 17.06 -18.54 -5.32
CA ARG A 249 18.40 -19.15 -5.26
C ARG A 249 19.39 -18.32 -6.05
N ILE A 250 20.68 -18.48 -5.78
CA ILE A 250 21.75 -17.91 -6.62
C ILE A 250 22.13 -18.96 -7.67
N ASP A 251 22.07 -18.59 -8.94
CA ASP A 251 22.58 -19.41 -10.02
C ASP A 251 24.12 -19.40 -10.00
N GLU A 252 24.75 -20.55 -9.80
CA GLU A 252 26.20 -20.65 -9.61
C GLU A 252 27.01 -20.19 -10.83
N LYS A 253 26.46 -20.35 -12.04
CA LYS A 253 27.16 -19.98 -13.29
C LYS A 253 27.12 -18.48 -13.53
N THR A 254 25.99 -17.84 -13.29
CA THR A 254 25.76 -16.44 -13.63
C THR A 254 25.86 -15.50 -12.44
N GLY A 255 25.84 -16.03 -11.21
CA GLY A 255 25.74 -15.26 -9.97
C GLY A 255 24.40 -14.53 -9.79
N LYS A 256 23.43 -14.75 -10.68
CA LYS A 256 22.13 -14.08 -10.65
C LYS A 256 21.18 -14.77 -9.69
N THR A 257 20.32 -13.98 -9.06
CA THR A 257 19.17 -14.50 -8.32
C THR A 257 18.13 -15.06 -9.28
N VAL A 258 17.61 -16.24 -8.98
CA VAL A 258 16.54 -16.90 -9.74
C VAL A 258 15.41 -17.19 -8.76
N PRO A 259 14.17 -16.71 -9.02
CA PRO A 259 13.05 -16.93 -8.10
C PRO A 259 12.76 -18.43 -7.96
N VAL A 260 12.41 -18.85 -6.74
CA VAL A 260 11.85 -20.17 -6.49
C VAL A 260 10.39 -20.15 -6.90
N ASN A 261 9.93 -21.22 -7.56
CA ASN A 261 8.54 -21.35 -7.97
C ASN A 261 7.70 -21.91 -6.81
N PHE A 262 6.53 -21.31 -6.61
CA PHE A 262 5.53 -21.74 -5.64
C PHE A 262 4.18 -21.96 -6.32
N PRO A 263 3.36 -22.91 -5.85
CA PRO A 263 3.61 -23.81 -4.72
C PRO A 263 4.72 -24.83 -5.02
N ASN A 264 5.40 -25.31 -3.98
CA ASN A 264 6.36 -26.40 -4.04
C ASN A 264 5.99 -27.48 -2.99
N ALA A 265 6.92 -28.37 -2.64
CA ALA A 265 6.66 -29.47 -1.71
C ALA A 265 6.28 -29.05 -0.27
N THR A 266 6.72 -27.87 0.18
CA THR A 266 6.59 -27.45 1.59
C THR A 266 5.92 -26.08 1.75
N THR A 267 5.91 -25.26 0.70
CA THR A 267 5.39 -23.90 0.69
C THR A 267 4.34 -23.73 -0.40
N GLU A 268 3.19 -23.19 -0.01
CA GLU A 268 2.12 -22.84 -0.93
C GLU A 268 2.36 -21.45 -1.53
N THR A 269 2.72 -20.47 -0.70
CA THR A 269 2.95 -19.08 -1.13
C THR A 269 4.02 -18.44 -0.26
N MET A 270 4.99 -17.77 -0.90
CA MET A 270 6.03 -17.04 -0.19
C MET A 270 5.49 -15.71 0.39
N GLY A 271 6.09 -15.25 1.49
CA GLY A 271 5.77 -13.98 2.15
C GLY A 271 4.56 -13.99 3.11
N GLN A 272 3.82 -15.11 3.21
CA GLN A 272 2.61 -15.17 4.05
C GLN A 272 2.90 -15.16 5.54
N ARG A 273 4.05 -15.70 5.96
CA ARG A 273 4.46 -15.66 7.37
C ARG A 273 4.70 -14.23 7.83
N TRP A 274 5.51 -13.47 7.09
CA TRP A 274 5.74 -12.05 7.38
C TRP A 274 4.43 -11.27 7.39
N TRP A 275 3.53 -11.54 6.44
CA TRP A 275 2.21 -10.90 6.40
C TRP A 275 1.41 -11.14 7.69
N ARG A 276 1.24 -12.40 8.11
CA ARG A 276 0.53 -12.75 9.35
C ARG A 276 1.21 -12.19 10.60
N GLU A 277 2.53 -12.12 10.60
CA GLU A 277 3.30 -11.51 11.69
C GLU A 277 3.02 -10.02 11.90
N ASN A 278 2.72 -9.27 10.83
CA ASN A 278 2.30 -7.87 10.92
C ASN A 278 0.87 -7.73 11.44
N LEU A 279 -0.04 -8.60 10.99
CA LEU A 279 -1.41 -8.68 11.52
C LEU A 279 -1.37 -8.97 13.03
N TYR A 280 -0.52 -9.92 13.44
CA TYR A 280 -0.39 -10.29 14.84
C TYR A 280 0.14 -9.14 15.70
N ALA A 281 1.15 -8.41 15.21
CA ALA A 281 1.72 -7.28 15.96
C ALA A 281 0.71 -6.15 16.19
N LEU A 282 -0.17 -5.87 15.23
CA LEU A 282 -1.28 -4.93 15.44
C LEU A 282 -2.27 -5.46 16.48
N ASN A 283 -2.62 -6.74 16.44
CA ASN A 283 -3.52 -7.33 17.44
C ASN A 283 -2.91 -7.33 18.86
N GLN A 284 -1.63 -7.65 18.98
CA GLN A 284 -0.84 -7.55 20.23
C GLN A 284 -0.83 -6.12 20.78
N ALA A 285 -0.81 -5.11 19.89
CA ALA A 285 -0.92 -3.71 20.27
C ALA A 285 -2.33 -3.27 20.70
N GLY A 286 -3.31 -4.20 20.69
CA GLY A 286 -4.67 -3.99 21.18
C GLY A 286 -5.70 -3.73 20.09
N PHE A 287 -5.31 -3.69 18.82
CA PHE A 287 -6.23 -3.44 17.70
C PHE A 287 -7.11 -4.67 17.43
N ASP A 288 -8.36 -4.41 17.06
CA ASP A 288 -9.06 -5.34 16.17
C ASP A 288 -8.34 -5.35 14.83
N VAL A 289 -8.19 -6.53 14.22
CA VAL A 289 -7.55 -6.67 12.92
C VAL A 289 -8.50 -7.38 11.97
N LEU A 290 -8.87 -6.70 10.89
CA LEU A 290 -9.60 -7.29 9.77
C LEU A 290 -8.63 -7.48 8.60
N ALA A 291 -8.47 -8.73 8.18
CA ALA A 291 -7.71 -9.09 6.99
C ALA A 291 -8.49 -10.12 6.18
N TYR A 292 -8.72 -9.84 4.91
CA TYR A 292 -9.36 -10.76 3.97
C TYR A 292 -8.57 -10.81 2.67
N ASP A 293 -8.63 -11.95 2.00
CA ASP A 293 -8.01 -12.09 0.69
C ASP A 293 -8.76 -11.19 -0.30
N ARG A 294 -8.02 -10.53 -1.18
CA ARG A 294 -8.63 -9.63 -2.18
C ARG A 294 -9.48 -10.46 -3.14
N ARG A 295 -10.47 -9.85 -3.80
CA ARG A 295 -11.25 -10.50 -4.86
C ARG A 295 -10.32 -11.24 -5.82
N GLY A 296 -10.71 -12.43 -6.26
CA GLY A 296 -9.90 -13.27 -7.15
C GLY A 296 -8.71 -13.99 -6.51
N GLU A 297 -8.38 -13.74 -5.24
CA GLU A 297 -7.23 -14.35 -4.56
C GLU A 297 -7.65 -15.24 -3.39
N GLY A 298 -6.86 -16.30 -3.16
CA GLY A 298 -6.97 -17.18 -1.99
C GLY A 298 -8.40 -17.64 -1.69
N LEU A 299 -8.88 -17.27 -0.51
CA LEU A 299 -10.20 -17.63 0.02
C LEU A 299 -11.37 -16.91 -0.65
N SER A 300 -11.09 -15.79 -1.33
CA SER A 300 -12.10 -14.90 -1.86
C SER A 300 -12.44 -15.24 -3.31
N GLY A 301 -13.74 -15.20 -3.61
CA GLY A 301 -14.27 -15.36 -4.96
C GLY A 301 -13.99 -14.15 -5.84
N GLY A 302 -14.50 -14.21 -7.07
CA GLY A 302 -14.33 -13.15 -8.08
C GLY A 302 -13.32 -13.53 -9.13
N PHE A 303 -13.56 -13.09 -10.36
CA PHE A 303 -12.76 -13.43 -11.52
C PHE A 303 -11.56 -12.51 -11.67
N SER A 304 -11.77 -11.21 -11.43
CA SER A 304 -10.75 -10.18 -11.49
C SER A 304 -10.11 -9.95 -10.12
N ASP A 305 -8.78 -9.94 -10.10
CA ASP A 305 -7.92 -9.78 -8.92
C ASP A 305 -7.09 -8.48 -8.95
N THR A 306 -7.18 -7.74 -10.06
CA THR A 306 -6.30 -6.61 -10.38
C THR A 306 -7.01 -5.27 -10.35
N ASN A 307 -8.34 -5.19 -10.35
CA ASN A 307 -9.05 -3.92 -10.21
C ASN A 307 -8.94 -3.38 -8.75
N THR A 308 -7.87 -2.64 -8.46
CA THR A 308 -7.57 -2.15 -7.11
C THR A 308 -8.47 -1.00 -6.68
N LEU A 309 -9.07 -0.29 -7.65
CA LEU A 309 -10.06 0.75 -7.39
C LEU A 309 -11.32 0.16 -6.72
N GLU A 310 -11.81 -0.96 -7.24
CA GLU A 310 -12.94 -1.69 -6.68
C GLU A 310 -12.59 -2.37 -5.35
N GLN A 311 -11.38 -2.90 -5.22
CA GLN A 311 -10.86 -3.42 -3.94
C GLN A 311 -10.79 -2.34 -2.85
N GLY A 312 -10.55 -1.08 -3.21
CA GLY A 312 -10.67 0.04 -2.28
C GLY A 312 -12.11 0.30 -1.82
N GLU A 313 -13.12 0.01 -2.64
CA GLU A 313 -14.53 0.11 -2.27
C GLU A 313 -14.97 -1.05 -1.34
N ASP A 314 -14.37 -2.22 -1.48
CA ASP A 314 -14.64 -3.40 -0.63
C ASP A 314 -14.41 -3.11 0.86
N VAL A 315 -13.50 -2.18 1.20
CA VAL A 315 -13.31 -1.70 2.59
C VAL A 315 -14.61 -1.14 3.16
N PHE A 316 -15.32 -0.27 2.41
CA PHE A 316 -16.55 0.35 2.88
C PHE A 316 -17.72 -0.64 2.92
N ARG A 317 -17.74 -1.62 2.01
CA ARG A 317 -18.73 -2.71 2.04
C ARG A 317 -18.55 -3.59 3.25
N ALA A 318 -17.30 -3.95 3.59
CA ALA A 318 -17.00 -4.69 4.80
C ALA A 318 -17.44 -3.92 6.06
N LEU A 319 -17.13 -2.62 6.14
CA LEU A 319 -17.57 -1.77 7.25
C LEU A 319 -19.10 -1.72 7.39
N ALA A 320 -19.82 -1.53 6.29
CA ALA A 320 -21.29 -1.53 6.29
C ALA A 320 -21.89 -2.89 6.69
N ALA A 321 -21.24 -3.99 6.28
CA ALA A 321 -21.64 -5.35 6.65
C ALA A 321 -21.40 -5.64 8.13
N LEU A 322 -20.29 -5.16 8.72
CA LEU A 322 -20.05 -5.24 10.17
C LEU A 322 -21.13 -4.51 10.98
N ASP A 323 -21.58 -3.36 10.48
CA ASP A 323 -22.56 -2.51 11.16
C ASP A 323 -24.00 -3.00 11.05
N SER A 324 -24.36 -3.57 9.91
CA SER A 324 -25.75 -3.96 9.60
C SER A 324 -25.99 -5.46 9.62
N GLY A 325 -24.95 -6.28 9.57
CA GLY A 325 -25.04 -7.74 9.38
C GLY A 325 -25.47 -8.18 7.98
N ARG A 326 -25.94 -7.28 7.12
CA ARG A 326 -26.38 -7.63 5.76
C ARG A 326 -25.19 -8.09 4.92
N GLY A 327 -25.32 -9.27 4.32
CA GLY A 327 -24.27 -9.88 3.51
C GLY A 327 -23.07 -10.38 4.33
N LEU A 328 -23.18 -10.47 5.66
CA LEU A 328 -22.13 -10.97 6.55
C LEU A 328 -22.47 -12.35 7.09
N ARG A 329 -21.51 -13.28 6.98
CA ARG A 329 -21.45 -14.54 7.72
C ARG A 329 -20.19 -14.56 8.57
N ILE A 330 -20.29 -15.06 9.81
CA ILE A 330 -19.13 -15.23 10.70
C ILE A 330 -19.12 -16.61 11.33
N LEU A 331 -17.95 -17.22 11.43
CA LEU A 331 -17.67 -18.34 12.33
C LEU A 331 -17.06 -17.77 13.60
N THR A 332 -17.72 -17.97 14.74
CA THR A 332 -17.25 -17.49 16.04
C THR A 332 -16.05 -18.32 16.54
N PRO A 333 -15.28 -17.82 17.53
CA PRO A 333 -14.26 -18.62 18.18
C PRO A 333 -14.76 -19.93 18.80
N LYS A 334 -16.05 -20.00 19.14
CA LYS A 334 -16.69 -21.18 19.72
C LYS A 334 -17.20 -22.18 18.66
N GLY A 335 -17.02 -21.90 17.38
CA GLY A 335 -17.43 -22.78 16.28
C GLY A 335 -18.88 -22.63 15.81
N GLU A 336 -19.59 -21.60 16.29
CA GLU A 336 -20.94 -21.24 15.85
C GLU A 336 -20.88 -20.40 14.57
N VAL A 337 -21.76 -20.67 13.61
CA VAL A 337 -21.91 -19.85 12.40
C VAL A 337 -23.12 -18.93 12.58
N LEU A 338 -22.90 -17.63 12.43
CA LEU A 338 -23.94 -16.60 12.47
C LEU A 338 -24.02 -15.91 11.10
N GLU A 339 -25.21 -15.47 10.71
CA GLU A 339 -25.46 -14.83 9.41
C GLU A 339 -26.49 -13.70 9.52
N GLY A 340 -26.35 -12.68 8.67
CA GLY A 340 -27.36 -11.64 8.52
C GLY A 340 -27.49 -10.81 9.80
N GLU A 341 -28.73 -10.53 10.21
CA GLU A 341 -29.03 -9.72 11.39
C GLU A 341 -28.39 -10.28 12.67
N ALA A 342 -28.19 -11.60 12.78
CA ALA A 342 -27.51 -12.21 13.94
C ALA A 342 -26.04 -11.81 14.08
N THR A 343 -25.42 -11.29 13.00
CA THR A 343 -24.04 -10.79 13.00
C THR A 343 -23.95 -9.29 13.24
N ARG A 344 -25.08 -8.58 13.24
CA ARG A 344 -25.13 -7.12 13.33
C ARG A 344 -24.42 -6.63 14.59
N ARG A 345 -23.37 -5.82 14.40
CA ARG A 345 -22.54 -5.30 15.51
C ARG A 345 -22.01 -6.39 16.44
N ARG A 346 -21.94 -7.64 15.99
CA ARG A 346 -21.44 -8.76 16.82
C ARG A 346 -19.93 -8.67 17.04
N LEU A 347 -19.24 -8.04 16.09
CA LEU A 347 -17.83 -7.68 16.14
C LEU A 347 -17.67 -6.24 16.65
N LEU A 348 -16.43 -5.75 16.75
CA LEU A 348 -16.12 -4.39 17.25
C LEU A 348 -16.68 -4.10 18.66
N ALA A 349 -16.79 -5.15 19.49
CA ALA A 349 -17.37 -5.07 20.84
C ALA A 349 -18.78 -4.45 20.89
N GLY A 350 -19.63 -4.67 19.89
CA GLY A 350 -21.00 -4.11 19.88
C GLY A 350 -21.12 -2.71 19.26
N MET A 351 -19.99 -2.07 18.97
CA MET A 351 -19.94 -0.69 18.47
C MET A 351 -20.15 -0.63 16.97
N ALA A 352 -20.68 0.49 16.48
CA ALA A 352 -20.63 0.76 15.05
C ALA A 352 -19.20 1.09 14.62
N SER A 353 -18.84 0.69 13.41
CA SER A 353 -17.55 0.95 12.81
C SER A 353 -17.24 2.45 12.73
N SER A 354 -18.27 3.29 12.58
CA SER A 354 -18.18 4.75 12.60
C SER A 354 -17.81 5.37 13.97
N GLU A 355 -17.93 4.61 15.06
CA GLU A 355 -17.71 5.08 16.44
C GLU A 355 -16.31 4.78 16.96
N ILE A 356 -15.59 3.87 16.30
CA ILE A 356 -14.20 3.53 16.65
C ILE A 356 -13.22 4.14 15.65
N PRO A 357 -12.01 4.55 16.06
CA PRO A 357 -10.97 4.96 15.13
C PRO A 357 -10.43 3.78 14.32
N LEU A 358 -10.10 4.04 13.05
CA LEU A 358 -9.59 3.06 12.09
C LEU A 358 -8.23 3.46 11.55
N VAL A 359 -7.42 2.48 11.20
CA VAL A 359 -6.28 2.63 10.30
C VAL A 359 -6.44 1.66 9.14
N LEU A 360 -6.23 2.15 7.92
CA LEU A 360 -6.25 1.32 6.72
C LEU A 360 -4.82 1.00 6.32
N GLY A 361 -4.54 -0.21 5.86
CA GLY A 361 -3.19 -0.56 5.44
C GLY A 361 -3.14 -1.63 4.38
N GLY A 362 -2.00 -1.67 3.69
CA GLY A 362 -1.77 -2.73 2.74
C GLY A 362 -0.33 -2.81 2.27
N TYR A 363 0.03 -4.03 1.84
CA TYR A 363 1.31 -4.35 1.25
C TYR A 363 1.20 -4.41 -0.27
N SER A 364 2.16 -3.87 -1.01
CA SER A 364 2.24 -4.02 -2.48
C SER A 364 0.91 -3.62 -3.14
N ARG A 365 0.24 -4.51 -3.89
CA ARG A 365 -1.10 -4.25 -4.46
C ARG A 365 -2.15 -3.84 -3.42
N GLY A 366 -2.12 -4.37 -2.21
CA GLY A 366 -3.00 -3.92 -1.11
C GLY A 366 -2.80 -2.45 -0.74
N SER A 367 -1.61 -1.88 -0.96
CA SER A 367 -1.36 -0.45 -0.78
C SER A 367 -2.07 0.41 -1.83
N MET A 368 -2.31 -0.12 -3.05
CA MET A 368 -3.09 0.56 -4.08
C MET A 368 -4.55 0.66 -3.65
N SER A 369 -5.13 -0.46 -3.20
CA SER A 369 -6.51 -0.52 -2.70
C SER A 369 -6.69 0.39 -1.48
N THR A 370 -5.69 0.43 -0.58
CA THR A 370 -5.66 1.36 0.55
C THR A 370 -5.63 2.82 0.09
N ALA A 371 -4.80 3.16 -0.90
CA ALA A 371 -4.73 4.51 -1.45
C ALA A 371 -6.05 4.94 -2.10
N TRP A 372 -6.72 4.04 -2.81
CA TRP A 372 -8.05 4.28 -3.37
C TRP A 372 -9.10 4.47 -2.29
N ALA A 373 -9.10 3.63 -1.24
CA ALA A 373 -10.01 3.79 -0.10
C ALA A 373 -9.83 5.16 0.58
N MET A 374 -8.59 5.58 0.82
CA MET A 374 -8.30 6.91 1.39
C MET A 374 -8.76 8.05 0.47
N THR A 375 -8.53 7.93 -0.84
CA THR A 375 -8.97 8.93 -1.83
C THR A 375 -10.50 9.03 -1.87
N ARG A 376 -11.21 7.89 -1.90
CA ARG A 376 -12.67 7.80 -1.81
C ARG A 376 -13.22 8.39 -0.52
N ASN A 377 -12.51 8.25 0.59
CA ASN A 377 -12.95 8.76 1.88
C ASN A 377 -12.78 10.27 2.03
N TYR A 378 -11.70 10.83 1.49
CA TYR A 378 -11.29 12.22 1.78
C TYR A 378 -11.47 13.20 0.62
N VAL A 379 -11.58 12.70 -0.62
CA VAL A 379 -11.61 13.55 -1.81
C VAL A 379 -12.86 13.35 -2.64
N ALA A 380 -12.99 12.20 -3.29
CA ALA A 380 -14.10 11.89 -4.18
C ALA A 380 -14.12 10.40 -4.50
N GLN A 381 -15.30 9.88 -4.80
CA GLN A 381 -15.46 8.52 -5.32
C GLN A 381 -15.59 8.59 -6.83
N CYS A 382 -14.48 8.40 -7.54
CA CYS A 382 -14.43 8.41 -8.99
C CYS A 382 -14.45 6.99 -9.56
N SER A 383 -15.29 6.73 -10.56
CA SER A 383 -15.41 5.45 -11.26
C SER A 383 -14.52 5.39 -12.50
N PHE A 384 -13.20 5.48 -12.32
CA PHE A 384 -12.23 5.46 -13.43
C PHE A 384 -12.25 4.15 -14.24
N ASP A 385 -12.83 3.10 -13.67
CA ASP A 385 -13.06 1.81 -14.29
C ASP A 385 -14.34 1.74 -15.13
N MET A 386 -15.13 2.81 -15.23
CA MET A 386 -16.32 2.85 -16.09
C MET A 386 -16.00 3.48 -17.46
N PRO A 387 -16.77 3.16 -18.52
CA PRO A 387 -16.63 3.80 -19.84
C PRO A 387 -16.67 5.32 -19.75
N GLU A 388 -17.58 5.84 -18.94
CA GLU A 388 -17.71 7.26 -18.60
C GLU A 388 -17.45 7.44 -17.11
N PRO A 389 -16.24 7.89 -16.71
CA PRO A 389 -15.93 8.13 -15.31
C PRO A 389 -16.82 9.20 -14.70
N ASN A 390 -17.40 8.89 -13.54
CA ASN A 390 -18.17 9.84 -12.75
C ASN A 390 -17.58 9.94 -11.34
N CYS A 391 -17.50 11.15 -10.80
CA CYS A 391 -17.01 11.42 -9.46
C CYS A 391 -18.15 11.88 -8.56
N THR A 392 -18.36 11.20 -7.45
CA THR A 392 -19.32 11.58 -6.41
C THR A 392 -18.62 12.10 -5.15
N PRO A 393 -19.32 12.81 -4.24
CA PRO A 393 -18.74 13.29 -3.00
C PRO A 393 -18.05 12.19 -2.18
N PRO A 394 -17.06 12.54 -1.35
CA PRO A 394 -16.31 11.56 -0.56
C PRO A 394 -17.18 10.87 0.51
N LYS A 395 -16.77 9.67 0.96
CA LYS A 395 -17.45 8.95 2.05
C LYS A 395 -17.44 9.70 3.38
N ASN A 396 -16.40 10.51 3.62
CA ASN A 396 -16.27 11.41 4.78
C ASN A 396 -16.32 10.71 6.16
N LEU A 397 -15.82 9.48 6.25
CA LEU A 397 -15.62 8.78 7.54
C LEU A 397 -14.42 9.39 8.26
N ARG A 398 -14.69 10.34 9.16
CA ARG A 398 -13.68 11.12 9.92
C ARG A 398 -12.88 10.28 10.92
N ASN A 399 -13.38 9.10 11.24
CA ASN A 399 -12.76 8.16 12.15
C ASN A 399 -11.68 7.28 11.48
N ILE A 400 -11.51 7.33 10.15
CA ILE A 400 -10.34 6.75 9.48
C ILE A 400 -9.13 7.65 9.72
N ARG A 401 -8.23 7.27 10.63
CA ARG A 401 -7.17 8.13 11.16
C ARG A 401 -5.87 8.15 10.37
N GLY A 402 -5.65 7.20 9.45
CA GLY A 402 -4.45 7.18 8.63
C GLY A 402 -4.31 5.94 7.76
N ALA A 403 -3.22 5.93 6.98
CA ALA A 403 -2.85 4.84 6.08
C ALA A 403 -1.52 4.20 6.48
N ILE A 404 -1.39 2.88 6.32
CA ILE A 404 -0.14 2.12 6.41
C ILE A 404 0.18 1.57 5.02
N LEU A 405 1.25 2.05 4.41
CA LEU A 405 1.61 1.76 3.02
C LEU A 405 2.96 1.04 2.97
N LEU A 406 2.93 -0.28 2.79
CA LEU A 406 4.13 -1.14 2.76
C LEU A 406 4.47 -1.52 1.31
N SER A 407 5.72 -1.32 0.89
CA SER A 407 6.19 -1.41 -0.49
C SER A 407 5.19 -0.81 -1.47
N SER A 408 4.85 0.45 -1.20
CA SER A 408 3.68 1.12 -1.78
C SER A 408 3.76 1.39 -3.28
N PHE A 409 2.58 1.55 -3.89
CA PHE A 409 2.32 2.08 -5.23
C PHE A 409 1.43 3.36 -5.20
N ALA A 410 1.21 3.95 -4.02
CA ALA A 410 0.19 4.96 -3.80
C ALA A 410 0.47 6.30 -4.50
N SER A 411 1.71 6.60 -4.87
CA SER A 411 2.09 7.79 -5.63
C SER A 411 1.72 7.70 -7.13
N GLY A 412 1.35 6.50 -7.59
CA GLY A 412 0.76 6.25 -8.89
C GLY A 412 1.76 6.10 -10.05
N ALA A 413 1.20 5.98 -11.25
CA ALA A 413 1.91 5.66 -12.49
C ALA A 413 3.08 6.62 -12.84
N GLY A 414 3.03 7.85 -12.34
CA GLY A 414 4.10 8.84 -12.54
C GLY A 414 5.43 8.46 -11.91
N TYR A 415 5.47 7.59 -10.90
CA TYR A 415 6.69 7.24 -10.16
C TYR A 415 7.13 5.79 -10.37
N VAL A 416 6.74 5.20 -11.49
CA VAL A 416 7.29 3.91 -11.92
C VAL A 416 8.81 4.02 -12.09
N GLY A 417 9.53 2.96 -11.68
CA GLY A 417 10.99 2.91 -11.73
C GLY A 417 11.56 2.82 -13.14
N ASP A 418 12.75 3.39 -13.32
CA ASP A 418 13.54 3.28 -14.54
C ASP A 418 14.13 1.86 -14.68
N SER A 419 13.29 0.95 -15.18
CA SER A 419 13.61 -0.47 -15.35
C SER A 419 12.95 -1.03 -16.61
N PRO A 420 13.63 -1.88 -17.40
CA PRO A 420 13.10 -2.40 -18.66
C PRO A 420 11.74 -3.09 -18.55
N ASP A 421 11.51 -3.82 -17.46
CA ASP A 421 10.28 -4.57 -17.21
C ASP A 421 9.08 -3.69 -16.77
N LEU A 422 9.31 -2.38 -16.65
CA LEU A 422 8.31 -1.38 -16.28
C LEU A 422 8.15 -0.27 -17.34
N ALA A 423 8.95 -0.26 -18.41
CA ALA A 423 8.99 0.82 -19.40
C ALA A 423 7.62 1.15 -20.02
N ASP A 424 6.81 0.13 -20.29
CA ASP A 424 5.49 0.26 -20.93
C ASP A 424 4.33 0.41 -19.92
N ARG A 425 4.63 0.51 -18.62
CA ARG A 425 3.59 0.42 -17.57
C ARG A 425 2.50 1.48 -17.75
N ASN A 426 2.83 2.70 -18.13
CA ASN A 426 1.84 3.77 -18.32
C ASN A 426 0.83 3.48 -19.45
N LEU A 427 1.31 2.90 -20.55
CA LEU A 427 0.46 2.51 -21.69
C LEU A 427 -0.42 1.32 -21.32
N PHE A 428 0.18 0.31 -20.69
CA PHE A 428 -0.54 -0.83 -20.15
C PHE A 428 -1.67 -0.41 -19.20
N LEU A 429 -1.42 0.54 -18.30
CA LEU A 429 -2.43 1.04 -17.35
C LEU A 429 -3.58 1.78 -18.05
N GLY A 430 -3.25 2.66 -19.01
CA GLY A 430 -4.25 3.35 -19.82
C GLY A 430 -5.11 2.38 -20.62
N GLY A 431 -4.50 1.35 -21.19
CA GLY A 431 -5.20 0.31 -21.96
C GLY A 431 -6.10 -0.58 -21.11
N MET A 432 -5.61 -1.09 -19.98
CA MET A 432 -6.42 -1.91 -19.06
C MET A 432 -7.66 -1.16 -18.55
N ALA A 433 -7.53 0.14 -18.26
CA ALA A 433 -8.66 0.95 -17.83
C ALA A 433 -9.62 1.31 -18.98
N ALA A 434 -9.10 1.57 -20.19
CA ALA A 434 -9.91 1.98 -21.35
C ALA A 434 -10.65 0.82 -22.03
N GLU A 435 -10.00 -0.33 -22.18
CA GLU A 435 -10.52 -1.46 -22.98
C GLU A 435 -11.16 -2.55 -22.11
N HIS A 436 -10.78 -2.61 -20.83
CA HIS A 436 -11.12 -3.73 -19.95
C HIS A 436 -11.66 -3.29 -18.60
N HIS A 437 -11.91 -1.99 -18.38
CA HIS A 437 -12.53 -1.53 -17.14
C HIS A 437 -11.79 -1.99 -15.86
N ILE A 438 -10.46 -2.15 -15.96
CA ILE A 438 -9.58 -2.57 -14.86
C ILE A 438 -8.64 -1.43 -14.52
N VAL A 439 -8.89 -0.78 -13.39
CA VAL A 439 -7.95 0.18 -12.81
C VAL A 439 -6.95 -0.60 -11.96
N PHE A 440 -5.86 -1.02 -12.59
CA PHE A 440 -4.85 -1.82 -11.90
C PHE A 440 -4.00 -0.97 -10.96
N TYR A 441 -3.21 -0.03 -11.46
CA TYR A 441 -2.43 0.88 -10.61
C TYR A 441 -3.18 2.19 -10.39
N PRO A 442 -2.91 2.89 -9.29
CA PRO A 442 -3.38 4.24 -9.12
C PRO A 442 -2.89 5.18 -10.23
N ASN A 443 -3.82 5.95 -10.79
CA ASN A 443 -3.47 7.17 -11.52
C ASN A 443 -3.09 8.28 -10.53
N SER A 444 -2.74 9.46 -11.02
CA SER A 444 -2.24 10.56 -10.16
C SER A 444 -3.24 11.10 -9.12
N SER A 445 -4.53 10.72 -9.20
CA SER A 445 -5.55 11.17 -8.26
C SER A 445 -5.24 10.79 -6.81
N THR A 446 -4.63 9.64 -6.57
CA THR A 446 -4.24 9.22 -5.21
C THR A 446 -3.16 10.15 -4.66
N LEU A 447 -2.09 10.40 -5.42
CA LEU A 447 -1.04 11.34 -5.03
C LEU A 447 -1.58 12.76 -4.82
N ALA A 448 -2.44 13.24 -5.72
CA ALA A 448 -3.05 14.57 -5.63
C ALA A 448 -3.98 14.73 -4.41
N SER A 449 -4.42 13.63 -3.80
CA SER A 449 -5.32 13.63 -2.64
C SER A 449 -4.61 13.65 -1.28
N MET A 450 -3.32 13.34 -1.25
CA MET A 450 -2.61 13.05 0.00
C MET A 450 -2.47 14.26 0.93
N ASP A 451 -2.61 15.48 0.42
CA ASP A 451 -2.63 16.68 1.27
C ASP A 451 -3.86 16.74 2.19
N ARG A 452 -4.90 15.96 1.90
CA ARG A 452 -6.12 15.84 2.71
C ARG A 452 -6.10 14.62 3.63
N TRP A 453 -5.09 13.75 3.53
CA TRP A 453 -5.03 12.57 4.37
C TRP A 453 -4.53 12.95 5.77
N PRO A 454 -5.14 12.43 6.84
CA PRO A 454 -4.80 12.81 8.21
C PRO A 454 -3.41 12.31 8.64
N ALA A 455 -2.98 11.14 8.15
CA ALA A 455 -1.72 10.53 8.50
C ALA A 455 -1.34 9.42 7.52
N ALA A 456 -0.04 9.14 7.37
CA ALA A 456 0.44 8.00 6.59
C ALA A 456 1.80 7.46 7.09
N PHE A 457 1.92 6.15 7.12
CA PHE A 457 3.18 5.43 7.33
C PHE A 457 3.63 4.78 6.04
N PHE A 458 4.93 4.86 5.75
CA PHE A 458 5.54 4.27 4.57
C PHE A 458 6.66 3.31 4.98
N GLY A 459 6.58 2.06 4.53
CA GLY A 459 7.68 1.08 4.63
C GLY A 459 8.14 0.70 3.23
N LYS A 460 9.43 0.82 2.91
CA LYS A 460 9.90 0.59 1.53
C LYS A 460 11.37 0.20 1.42
N GLY A 461 11.68 -0.63 0.43
CA GLY A 461 13.05 -0.95 0.04
C GLY A 461 13.63 0.09 -0.90
N LEU A 462 14.93 0.38 -0.81
CA LEU A 462 15.56 1.43 -1.62
C LEU A 462 15.52 1.18 -3.13
N TRP A 463 15.43 -0.07 -3.57
CA TRP A 463 15.28 -0.45 -4.98
C TRP A 463 13.96 -1.16 -5.28
N ASP A 464 12.92 -0.83 -4.52
CA ASP A 464 11.54 -1.27 -4.74
C ASP A 464 11.06 -0.99 -6.19
N ARG A 465 10.44 -1.98 -6.85
CA ARG A 465 9.93 -1.90 -8.23
C ARG A 465 8.58 -1.22 -8.36
N ALA A 466 7.87 -1.07 -7.25
CA ALA A 466 6.46 -0.69 -7.26
C ALA A 466 6.26 0.76 -7.69
N GLU A 467 6.74 1.64 -6.82
CA GLU A 467 7.00 3.04 -7.06
C GLU A 467 8.39 3.31 -6.52
N THR A 468 9.08 4.31 -7.06
CA THR A 468 10.41 4.67 -6.57
C THR A 468 10.34 5.38 -5.22
N LEU A 469 11.49 5.46 -4.53
CA LEU A 469 11.58 6.25 -3.30
C LEU A 469 11.19 7.71 -3.53
N GLU A 470 11.42 8.25 -4.73
CA GLU A 470 10.97 9.60 -5.13
C GLU A 470 9.45 9.75 -5.02
N GLY A 471 8.69 8.75 -5.47
CA GLY A 471 7.23 8.74 -5.35
C GLY A 471 6.77 8.69 -3.91
N THR A 472 7.41 7.85 -3.09
CA THR A 472 7.10 7.78 -1.65
C THR A 472 7.47 9.09 -0.92
N VAL A 473 8.56 9.76 -1.29
CA VAL A 473 8.92 11.09 -0.74
C VAL A 473 7.91 12.16 -1.19
N ALA A 474 7.49 12.14 -2.46
CA ALA A 474 6.47 13.04 -2.98
C ALA A 474 5.12 12.86 -2.26
N ALA A 475 4.75 11.62 -1.97
CA ALA A 475 3.60 11.26 -1.14
C ALA A 475 3.76 11.77 0.30
N TYR A 476 4.88 11.42 0.96
CA TYR A 476 5.19 11.83 2.32
C TYR A 476 5.13 13.35 2.50
N ASN A 477 5.68 14.12 1.57
CA ASN A 477 5.72 15.58 1.67
C ASN A 477 4.33 16.22 1.60
N ARG A 478 3.38 15.58 0.91
CA ARG A 478 1.99 16.07 0.83
C ARG A 478 1.22 15.85 2.13
N ILE A 479 1.45 14.75 2.83
CA ILE A 479 0.76 14.44 4.09
C ILE A 479 1.06 15.56 5.10
N ARG A 480 0.03 16.26 5.57
CA ARG A 480 0.19 17.38 6.53
C ARG A 480 0.18 16.94 8.00
N GLY A 481 -0.46 15.82 8.29
CA GLY A 481 -0.53 15.29 9.65
C GLY A 481 0.59 14.29 9.96
N VAL A 482 0.29 13.33 10.82
CA VAL A 482 1.29 12.39 11.37
C VAL A 482 1.85 11.51 10.26
N LYS A 483 3.17 11.44 10.14
CA LYS A 483 3.81 10.66 9.07
C LYS A 483 5.19 10.14 9.44
N GLU A 484 5.49 8.95 8.95
CA GLU A 484 6.82 8.33 9.07
C GLU A 484 7.16 7.54 7.81
N ILE A 485 8.45 7.49 7.49
CA ILE A 485 9.01 6.66 6.42
C ILE A 485 10.13 5.79 7.02
N VAL A 486 10.05 4.49 6.75
CA VAL A 486 11.03 3.49 7.17
C VAL A 486 11.57 2.80 5.94
N LEU A 487 12.91 2.78 5.83
CA LEU A 487 13.62 2.25 4.67
C LEU A 487 14.53 1.09 5.05
N ALA A 488 14.70 0.16 4.11
CA ALA A 488 15.69 -0.91 4.18
C ALA A 488 16.52 -0.95 2.89
N ARG A 489 17.76 -1.44 3.00
CA ARG A 489 18.59 -1.78 1.83
C ARG A 489 18.07 -3.11 1.25
N GLY A 490 16.92 -3.04 0.59
CA GLY A 490 16.20 -4.19 0.08
C GLY A 490 15.29 -3.88 -1.11
N PRO A 491 14.74 -4.95 -1.73
CA PRO A 491 13.83 -4.89 -2.88
C PRO A 491 12.38 -4.63 -2.46
N HIS A 492 11.44 -4.81 -3.40
CA HIS A 492 10.01 -4.71 -3.16
C HIS A 492 9.52 -5.80 -2.19
N SER A 493 10.02 -7.03 -2.37
CA SER A 493 9.74 -8.20 -1.54
C SER A 493 10.31 -8.02 -0.13
N ILE A 494 9.48 -7.54 0.81
CA ILE A 494 9.89 -7.31 2.21
C ILE A 494 10.30 -8.61 2.89
N GLU A 495 9.70 -9.73 2.49
CA GLU A 495 10.00 -11.05 3.02
C GLU A 495 11.44 -11.52 2.77
N THR A 496 12.18 -10.90 1.83
CA THR A 496 13.60 -11.19 1.60
C THR A 496 14.55 -10.29 2.40
N TRP A 497 14.02 -9.28 3.08
CA TRP A 497 14.84 -8.36 3.86
C TRP A 497 15.42 -9.07 5.09
N PRO A 498 16.53 -8.58 5.66
CA PRO A 498 17.03 -9.08 6.94
C PRO A 498 15.94 -9.08 8.01
N ALA A 499 15.90 -10.12 8.85
CA ALA A 499 14.90 -10.25 9.91
C ALA A 499 14.87 -9.03 10.87
N SER A 500 16.03 -8.41 11.10
CA SER A 500 16.14 -7.16 11.88
C SER A 500 15.35 -6.01 11.26
N ASP A 501 15.35 -5.90 9.93
CA ASP A 501 14.72 -4.81 9.20
C ASP A 501 13.22 -5.04 9.11
N GLN A 502 12.80 -6.30 8.93
CA GLN A 502 11.38 -6.69 9.01
C GLN A 502 10.82 -6.42 10.42
N ALA A 503 11.57 -6.76 11.47
CA ALA A 503 11.18 -6.51 12.86
C ALA A 503 11.09 -5.00 13.15
N TYR A 504 12.08 -4.22 12.74
CA TYR A 504 12.06 -2.76 12.90
C TYR A 504 10.89 -2.13 12.16
N LEU A 505 10.65 -2.50 10.90
CA LEU A 505 9.51 -2.02 10.13
C LEU A 505 8.18 -2.27 10.86
N ARG A 506 7.98 -3.49 11.36
CA ARG A 506 6.78 -3.90 12.09
C ARG A 506 6.60 -3.13 13.39
N GLU A 507 7.68 -2.93 14.15
CA GLU A 507 7.67 -2.11 15.36
C GLU A 507 7.22 -0.68 15.05
N ARG A 508 7.85 -0.04 14.06
CA ARG A 508 7.53 1.34 13.66
C ARG A 508 6.10 1.46 13.12
N MET A 509 5.62 0.47 12.36
CA MET A 509 4.23 0.39 11.92
C MET A 509 3.25 0.42 13.10
N VAL A 510 3.51 -0.37 14.14
CA VAL A 510 2.68 -0.40 15.36
C VAL A 510 2.76 0.94 16.11
N VAL A 511 3.95 1.53 16.25
CA VAL A 511 4.13 2.84 16.91
C VAL A 511 3.32 3.92 16.20
N PHE A 512 3.40 3.97 14.86
CA PHE A 512 2.57 4.87 14.05
C PHE A 512 1.07 4.62 14.28
N ALA A 513 0.63 3.37 14.16
CA ALA A 513 -0.77 3.00 14.29
C ALA A 513 -1.32 3.45 15.65
N LYS A 514 -0.60 3.17 16.74
CA LYS A 514 -0.98 3.62 18.08
C LYS A 514 -1.07 5.14 18.15
N ALA A 515 -0.05 5.85 17.66
CA ALA A 515 0.00 7.31 17.69
C ALA A 515 -1.22 7.95 17.00
N VAL A 516 -1.61 7.48 15.82
CA VAL A 516 -2.74 8.07 15.09
C VAL A 516 -4.10 7.77 15.73
N ILE A 517 -4.25 6.58 16.34
CA ILE A 517 -5.49 6.19 17.02
C ILE A 517 -5.73 7.03 18.29
N VAL A 518 -4.68 7.28 19.06
CA VAL A 518 -4.78 8.03 20.33
C VAL A 518 -4.71 9.55 20.13
N GLY A 519 -4.66 10.02 18.88
CA GLY A 519 -4.61 11.45 18.54
C GLY A 519 -3.24 12.10 18.80
N GLY A 520 -2.16 11.32 18.79
CA GLY A 520 -0.79 11.80 18.81
C GLY A 520 -0.48 12.70 17.61
N ARG A 521 0.47 13.62 17.78
CA ARG A 521 0.91 14.55 16.72
C ARG A 521 2.31 14.25 16.17
N THR A 522 3.04 13.38 16.85
CA THR A 522 4.42 13.04 16.54
C THR A 522 4.65 11.56 16.80
N ILE A 523 5.65 10.98 16.13
CA ILE A 523 6.01 9.58 16.28
C ILE A 523 7.37 9.52 16.98
N ALA A 524 7.38 9.04 18.22
CA ALA A 524 8.61 8.94 19.01
C ALA A 524 9.62 8.00 18.33
N GLY A 525 10.91 8.39 18.34
CA GLY A 525 11.99 7.57 17.78
C GLY A 525 12.06 7.53 16.25
N ALA A 526 11.27 8.34 15.53
CA ALA A 526 11.38 8.43 14.08
C ALA A 526 12.76 8.98 13.68
N ARG A 527 13.38 8.38 12.65
CA ARG A 527 14.71 8.81 12.19
C ARG A 527 14.58 10.15 11.44
N PRO A 528 15.23 11.24 11.90
CA PRO A 528 15.14 12.51 11.22
C PRO A 528 15.93 12.48 9.92
N TRP A 529 15.43 13.16 8.90
CA TRP A 529 16.08 13.38 7.62
C TRP A 529 15.71 14.78 7.11
N LYS A 530 16.58 15.35 6.27
CA LYS A 530 16.44 16.74 5.77
C LYS A 530 16.44 16.84 4.25
N ASP A 531 16.98 15.83 3.59
CA ASP A 531 17.11 15.72 2.15
C ASP A 531 17.07 14.23 1.74
N PHE A 532 16.89 13.97 0.44
CA PHE A 532 16.74 12.63 -0.11
C PHE A 532 17.92 11.71 0.25
N LYS A 533 19.17 12.19 0.16
CA LYS A 533 20.37 11.39 0.47
C LYS A 533 20.45 11.05 1.96
N SER A 534 20.12 11.99 2.84
CA SER A 534 20.07 11.78 4.29
C SER A 534 18.96 10.82 4.70
N LEU A 535 17.85 10.77 3.94
CA LEU A 535 16.80 9.78 4.09
C LEU A 535 17.31 8.37 3.73
N VAL A 536 18.02 8.22 2.60
CA VAL A 536 18.67 6.93 2.25
C VAL A 536 19.67 6.51 3.34
N ALA A 537 20.39 7.47 3.92
CA ALA A 537 21.30 7.25 5.05
C ALA A 537 20.60 6.90 6.38
N THR A 538 19.28 6.93 6.45
CA THR A 538 18.55 6.35 7.59
C THR A 538 18.57 4.84 7.58
N THR A 539 18.93 4.18 6.47
CA THR A 539 18.97 2.72 6.41
C THR A 539 20.09 2.13 7.28
N PRO A 540 19.82 1.06 8.03
CA PRO A 540 20.86 0.33 8.78
C PRO A 540 21.90 -0.29 7.84
N ASP A 541 23.05 -0.71 8.38
CA ASP A 541 24.07 -1.48 7.62
C ASP A 541 23.74 -2.98 7.54
N SER A 542 22.45 -3.30 7.44
CA SER A 542 21.92 -4.61 7.08
C SER A 542 21.51 -4.56 5.62
N TRP A 543 21.72 -5.68 4.92
CA TRP A 543 21.57 -5.78 3.47
C TRP A 543 20.72 -6.99 3.14
N GLU A 544 19.82 -6.84 2.17
CA GLU A 544 19.27 -8.01 1.48
C GLU A 544 20.44 -8.89 0.97
N PRO A 545 20.46 -10.21 1.28
CA PRO A 545 21.65 -11.03 1.16
C PRO A 545 22.34 -11.02 -0.21
N SER A 546 21.56 -11.06 -1.30
CA SER A 546 22.11 -11.12 -2.66
C SER A 546 22.68 -9.78 -3.16
N SER A 547 22.41 -8.70 -2.44
CA SER A 547 22.86 -7.34 -2.76
C SER A 547 23.95 -6.85 -1.79
N ARG A 548 24.40 -7.71 -0.86
CA ARG A 548 25.46 -7.37 0.08
C ARG A 548 26.77 -7.09 -0.67
N PRO A 549 27.45 -5.97 -0.40
CA PRO A 549 28.78 -5.70 -0.95
C PRO A 549 29.73 -6.86 -0.64
N LYS A 550 30.44 -7.35 -1.66
CA LYS A 550 31.52 -8.32 -1.45
C LYS A 550 32.68 -7.60 -0.76
N ALA A 551 33.33 -8.27 0.19
CA ALA A 551 34.59 -7.77 0.73
C ALA A 551 35.61 -7.63 -0.42
N PRO A 552 36.48 -6.62 -0.38
CA PRO A 552 37.50 -6.40 -1.40
C PRO A 552 38.42 -7.61 -1.58
#